data_AF-M3A671-F1
#
_entry.id   AF-M3A671-F1
#
_cell.length_a   1.000
_cell.length_b   1.000
_cell.length_c   1.000
_cell.angle_alpha   90.00
_cell.angle_beta   90.00
_cell.angle_gamma   90.00
#
_symmetry.space_group_name_H-M   'P 1'
#
loop_
_entity.id
_entity.type
_entity.pdbx_description
1 polymer ?
#
loop_
_entity_poly.entity_id
_entity_poly.type
_entity_poly.pdbx_seq_one_letter_code
_entity_poly.pdbx_strand_id
1 'polypeptide(L)'
;MDTRTPSPAPKIMSNESNGDPNYKPDLSAEVALLSTKLVNAINYQTNLDDSLQQTRHELEQARQEIATLTAEKQRMDEMVTGGVLVKKADVDKTIARLRAELSREKSAREAAEKAKKQVEGELENLTSALFEEANSMVAAARRDTEAVEKRNAQLKAQLQDTEMLMSSQQEQLQDLKGTMEKLQEQSPSIRPNDPSIPSTPITTNHTMFDALQASPNGADLEQFPEHPLHFSHLISPVLRSDIAAFNDFQDLLLLARRLGVHSRSNSSQASQVAYNAQPNTNMSSPSPNLPGSFSFATSSPTSAYNSASNIPPLKDSKFYKRVLTEDIEPTLRLDLAPGLSFLSRRTVLGALLQGTLAVEPYPQNKHYFACTLCGESRRSEPYVRKYRFRTSEEDNVSKPICDFCVSRLRASCDFVGFLRMVKDGHWKCESEEDQKSAWEESVRLREKMFWSRVGGGVIPCIHQ
;
A
#
# COMPACT_ATOMS: atom_id res chain seq x y z
N MET A 1 -17.33 -80.14 12.69
CA MET A 1 -18.31 -81.21 12.97
C MET A 1 -17.60 -82.53 12.74
N ASP A 2 -17.39 -83.27 13.81
CA ASP A 2 -16.61 -84.52 13.90
C ASP A 2 -17.18 -85.63 13.02
N THR A 3 -16.37 -86.23 12.13
CA THR A 3 -16.72 -87.47 11.42
C THR A 3 -15.83 -88.61 11.89
N ARG A 4 -16.09 -89.10 13.11
CA ARG A 4 -15.58 -90.40 13.56
C ARG A 4 -16.54 -91.50 13.12
N THR A 5 -16.15 -92.27 12.12
CA THR A 5 -16.75 -93.57 11.81
C THR A 5 -15.68 -94.65 12.03
N PRO A 6 -15.95 -95.70 12.84
CA PRO A 6 -14.92 -96.62 13.28
C PRO A 6 -14.52 -97.61 12.16
N SER A 7 -13.22 -97.86 12.01
CA SER A 7 -12.71 -98.98 11.21
C SER A 7 -13.04 -100.32 11.89
N PRO A 8 -13.57 -101.33 11.18
CA PRO A 8 -13.77 -102.65 11.76
C PRO A 8 -12.43 -103.39 11.83
N ALA A 9 -11.92 -103.62 13.04
CA ALA A 9 -10.81 -104.53 13.29
C ALA A 9 -11.24 -105.99 13.01
N PRO A 10 -10.39 -106.84 12.41
CA PRO A 10 -10.72 -108.26 12.25
C PRO A 10 -10.53 -109.00 13.58
N LYS A 11 -11.59 -109.65 14.06
CA LYS A 11 -11.52 -110.63 15.15
C LYS A 11 -10.86 -111.90 14.61
N ILE A 12 -9.64 -112.17 15.05
CA ILE A 12 -9.01 -113.50 14.91
C ILE A 12 -9.75 -114.44 15.86
N MET A 13 -10.50 -115.40 15.30
CA MET A 13 -10.95 -116.59 16.02
C MET A 13 -10.39 -117.81 15.30
N SER A 14 -9.34 -118.35 15.89
CA SER A 14 -8.86 -119.71 15.73
C SER A 14 -9.96 -120.70 16.16
N ASN A 15 -10.31 -121.66 15.30
CA ASN A 15 -10.85 -122.93 15.78
C ASN A 15 -10.39 -124.07 14.88
N GLU A 16 -9.65 -125.00 15.48
CA GLU A 16 -9.10 -126.19 14.85
C GLU A 16 -10.17 -127.29 14.71
N SER A 17 -10.04 -128.04 13.62
CA SER A 17 -10.39 -129.47 13.46
C SER A 17 -11.84 -129.92 13.68
N ASN A 18 -12.53 -130.23 12.58
CA ASN A 18 -12.96 -131.61 12.35
C ASN A 18 -13.14 -131.86 10.83
N GLY A 19 -12.53 -132.94 10.34
CA GLY A 19 -12.52 -133.29 8.93
C GLY A 19 -13.87 -133.86 8.47
N ASP A 20 -14.45 -133.21 7.46
CA ASP A 20 -15.54 -133.76 6.64
C ASP A 20 -15.08 -133.69 5.17
N PRO A 21 -14.92 -134.82 4.45
CA PRO A 21 -14.38 -134.84 3.10
C PRO A 21 -15.36 -134.34 2.02
N ASN A 22 -16.48 -133.71 2.42
CA ASN A 22 -17.48 -133.15 1.52
C ASN A 22 -17.80 -131.67 1.82
N TYR A 23 -16.83 -130.89 2.31
CA TYR A 23 -16.92 -129.43 2.37
C TYR A 23 -16.66 -128.84 0.97
N LYS A 24 -17.72 -128.62 0.20
CA LYS A 24 -17.67 -127.65 -0.90
C LYS A 24 -17.62 -126.27 -0.25
N PRO A 25 -16.59 -125.43 -0.48
CA PRO A 25 -16.66 -124.04 -0.05
C PRO A 25 -17.92 -123.45 -0.67
N ASP A 26 -18.79 -122.85 0.14
CA ASP A 26 -20.02 -122.21 -0.33
C ASP A 26 -19.64 -120.94 -1.10
N LEU A 27 -19.15 -121.12 -2.32
CA LEU A 27 -18.75 -120.06 -3.26
C LEU A 27 -19.91 -119.09 -3.49
N SER A 28 -21.17 -119.55 -3.38
CA SER A 28 -22.34 -118.67 -3.44
C SER A 28 -22.40 -117.69 -2.27
N ALA A 29 -22.10 -118.12 -1.04
CA ALA A 29 -22.06 -117.24 0.12
C ALA A 29 -20.91 -116.22 0.04
N GLU A 30 -19.74 -116.63 -0.47
CA GLU A 30 -18.60 -115.73 -0.68
C GLU A 30 -18.85 -114.71 -1.80
N VAL A 31 -19.46 -115.14 -2.90
CA VAL A 31 -19.89 -114.25 -4.00
C VAL A 31 -20.98 -113.27 -3.52
N ALA A 32 -21.93 -113.71 -2.69
CA ALA A 32 -22.92 -112.82 -2.08
C ALA A 32 -22.28 -111.80 -1.11
N LEU A 33 -21.27 -112.22 -0.34
CA LEU A 33 -20.51 -111.32 0.53
C LEU A 33 -19.66 -110.31 -0.26
N LEU A 34 -19.04 -110.74 -1.36
CA LEU A 34 -18.31 -109.83 -2.26
C LEU A 34 -19.25 -108.86 -2.96
N SER A 35 -20.41 -109.34 -3.41
CA SER A 35 -21.45 -108.51 -4.04
C SER A 35 -21.97 -107.43 -3.08
N THR A 36 -22.29 -107.81 -1.84
CA THR A 36 -22.72 -106.83 -0.82
C THR A 36 -21.63 -105.83 -0.45
N LYS A 37 -20.37 -106.27 -0.34
CA LYS A 37 -19.23 -105.36 -0.13
C LYS A 37 -19.01 -104.43 -1.32
N LEU A 38 -19.14 -104.91 -2.54
CA LEU A 38 -19.02 -104.11 -3.75
C LEU A 38 -20.14 -103.06 -3.81
N VAL A 39 -21.39 -103.46 -3.55
CA VAL A 39 -22.53 -102.53 -3.50
C VAL A 39 -22.32 -101.48 -2.41
N ASN A 40 -21.87 -101.87 -1.22
CA ASN A 40 -21.57 -100.93 -0.14
C ASN A 40 -20.40 -100.00 -0.48
N ALA A 41 -19.37 -100.49 -1.17
CA ALA A 41 -18.25 -99.68 -1.62
C ALA A 41 -18.67 -98.69 -2.72
N ILE A 42 -19.54 -99.10 -3.65
CA ILE A 42 -20.12 -98.23 -4.67
C ILE A 42 -20.97 -97.13 -4.01
N ASN A 43 -21.85 -97.49 -3.07
CA ASN A 43 -22.67 -96.52 -2.33
C ASN A 43 -21.81 -95.55 -1.50
N TYR A 44 -20.72 -96.03 -0.91
CA TYR A 44 -19.78 -95.17 -0.19
C TYR A 44 -19.04 -94.23 -1.14
N GLN A 45 -18.63 -94.73 -2.31
CA GLN A 45 -17.98 -93.93 -3.33
C GLN A 45 -18.90 -92.84 -3.88
N THR A 46 -20.18 -93.14 -4.15
CA THR A 46 -21.15 -92.13 -4.58
C THR A 46 -21.39 -91.07 -3.51
N ASN A 47 -21.53 -91.46 -2.24
CA ASN A 47 -21.69 -90.49 -1.15
C ASN A 47 -20.47 -89.58 -0.97
N LEU A 48 -19.26 -90.12 -1.18
CA LEU A 48 -18.03 -89.34 -1.16
C LEU A 48 -17.96 -88.37 -2.35
N ASP A 49 -18.33 -88.83 -3.54
CA ASP A 49 -18.36 -87.98 -4.74
C ASP A 49 -19.40 -86.86 -4.60
N ASP A 50 -20.58 -87.13 -4.05
CA ASP A 50 -21.61 -86.12 -3.77
C ASP A 50 -21.13 -85.09 -2.73
N SER A 51 -20.54 -85.56 -1.62
CA SER A 51 -19.96 -84.68 -0.59
C SER A 51 -18.81 -83.82 -1.14
N LEU A 52 -18.00 -84.39 -2.02
CA LEU A 52 -16.90 -83.70 -2.68
C LEU A 52 -17.42 -82.66 -3.68
N GLN A 53 -18.48 -82.96 -4.43
CA GLN A 53 -19.13 -81.99 -5.30
C GLN A 53 -19.76 -80.84 -4.50
N GLN A 54 -20.45 -81.15 -3.40
CA GLN A 54 -21.02 -80.13 -2.51
C GLN A 54 -19.94 -79.21 -1.95
N THR A 55 -18.87 -79.75 -1.39
CA THR A 55 -17.77 -78.95 -0.83
C THR A 55 -17.04 -78.13 -1.90
N ARG A 56 -16.91 -78.64 -3.12
CA ARG A 56 -16.40 -77.87 -4.26
C ARG A 56 -17.31 -76.70 -4.62
N HIS A 57 -18.62 -76.92 -4.62
CA HIS A 57 -19.58 -75.86 -4.91
C HIS A 57 -19.57 -74.77 -3.83
N GLU A 58 -19.55 -75.17 -2.56
CA GLU A 58 -19.43 -74.25 -1.42
C GLU A 58 -18.11 -73.45 -1.47
N LEU A 59 -16.99 -74.10 -1.82
CA LEU A 59 -15.70 -73.44 -2.01
C LEU A 59 -15.74 -72.40 -3.14
N GLU A 60 -16.38 -72.74 -4.27
CA GLU A 60 -16.50 -71.82 -5.39
C GLU A 60 -17.37 -70.61 -5.04
N GLN A 61 -18.49 -70.84 -4.33
CA GLN A 61 -19.34 -69.76 -3.84
C GLN A 61 -18.60 -68.83 -2.87
N ALA A 62 -17.85 -69.40 -1.91
CA ALA A 62 -17.05 -68.62 -0.97
C ALA A 62 -15.93 -67.83 -1.68
N ARG A 63 -15.29 -68.42 -2.69
CA ARG A 63 -14.29 -67.73 -3.52
C ARG A 63 -14.89 -66.56 -4.28
N GLN A 64 -16.08 -66.75 -4.84
CA GLN A 64 -16.78 -65.68 -5.55
C GLN A 64 -17.14 -64.52 -4.61
N GLU A 65 -17.62 -64.82 -3.40
CA GLU A 65 -17.94 -63.80 -2.38
C GLU A 65 -16.68 -63.06 -1.89
N ILE A 66 -15.57 -63.78 -1.68
CA ILE A 66 -14.29 -63.15 -1.32
C ILE A 66 -13.81 -62.23 -2.45
N ALA A 67 -13.97 -62.64 -3.72
CA ALA A 67 -13.58 -61.83 -4.86
C ALA A 67 -14.40 -60.53 -4.95
N THR A 68 -15.73 -60.60 -4.74
CA THR A 68 -16.59 -59.41 -4.76
C THR A 68 -16.27 -58.46 -3.60
N LEU A 69 -16.14 -58.97 -2.37
CA LEU A 69 -15.79 -58.16 -1.20
C LEU A 69 -14.40 -57.52 -1.33
N THR A 70 -13.43 -58.24 -1.93
CA THR A 70 -12.08 -57.70 -2.15
C THR A 70 -12.12 -56.57 -3.18
N ALA A 71 -12.87 -56.70 -4.26
CA ALA A 71 -13.04 -55.64 -5.25
C ALA A 71 -13.75 -54.40 -4.67
N GLU A 72 -14.78 -54.58 -3.85
CA GLU A 72 -15.47 -53.48 -3.17
C GLU A 72 -14.56 -52.77 -2.16
N LYS A 73 -13.81 -53.52 -1.36
CA LYS A 73 -12.82 -52.97 -0.43
C LYS A 73 -11.75 -52.16 -1.18
N GLN A 74 -11.20 -52.71 -2.27
CA GLN A 74 -10.21 -52.00 -3.08
C GLN A 74 -10.79 -50.68 -3.63
N ARG A 75 -12.02 -50.69 -4.13
CA ARG A 75 -12.71 -49.48 -4.60
C ARG A 75 -12.87 -48.44 -3.48
N MET A 76 -13.24 -48.86 -2.27
CA MET A 76 -13.32 -47.95 -1.12
C MET A 76 -11.95 -47.39 -0.74
N ASP A 77 -10.92 -48.23 -0.70
CA ASP A 77 -9.54 -47.82 -0.40
C ASP A 77 -9.01 -46.83 -1.45
N GLU A 78 -9.34 -47.03 -2.73
CA GLU A 78 -9.03 -46.08 -3.81
C GLU A 78 -9.76 -44.74 -3.63
N MET A 79 -11.04 -44.74 -3.22
CA MET A 79 -11.78 -43.50 -2.95
C MET A 79 -11.26 -42.75 -1.71
N VAL A 80 -10.76 -43.47 -0.70
CA VAL A 80 -10.10 -42.88 0.47
C VAL A 80 -8.72 -42.32 0.09
N THR A 81 -7.93 -43.08 -0.68
CA THR A 81 -6.60 -42.66 -1.13
C THR A 81 -6.69 -41.48 -2.11
N GLY A 82 -7.70 -41.47 -2.97
CA GLY A 82 -8.04 -40.38 -3.86
C GLY A 82 -8.62 -39.14 -3.15
N GLY A 83 -8.77 -39.18 -1.82
CA GLY A 83 -9.19 -38.03 -1.01
C GLY A 83 -10.67 -37.67 -1.12
N VAL A 84 -11.48 -38.50 -1.79
CA VAL A 84 -12.93 -38.29 -1.95
C VAL A 84 -13.67 -38.67 -0.66
N LEU A 85 -13.23 -39.74 0.02
CA LEU A 85 -13.79 -40.18 1.29
C LEU A 85 -12.80 -39.88 2.43
N VAL A 86 -13.23 -39.07 3.40
CA VAL A 86 -12.47 -38.75 4.60
C VAL A 86 -13.18 -39.32 5.83
N LYS A 87 -12.40 -39.76 6.83
CA LYS A 87 -12.94 -40.26 8.08
C LYS A 87 -13.71 -39.14 8.79
N LYS A 88 -14.99 -39.39 9.06
CA LYS A 88 -15.88 -38.46 9.79
C LYS A 88 -15.24 -37.94 11.09
N ALA A 89 -14.56 -38.80 11.85
CA ALA A 89 -13.89 -38.41 13.09
C ALA A 89 -12.83 -37.31 12.90
N ASP A 90 -12.12 -37.29 11.78
CA ASP A 90 -11.08 -36.28 11.51
C ASP A 90 -11.69 -34.96 11.04
N VAL A 91 -12.79 -35.04 10.28
CA VAL A 91 -13.62 -33.87 9.93
C VAL A 91 -14.23 -33.25 11.18
N ASP A 92 -14.82 -34.05 12.06
CA ASP A 92 -15.43 -33.59 13.31
C ASP A 92 -14.41 -32.94 14.25
N LYS A 93 -13.19 -33.51 14.37
CA LYS A 93 -12.08 -32.88 15.11
C LYS A 93 -11.68 -31.53 14.52
N THR A 94 -11.62 -31.44 13.19
CA THR A 94 -11.25 -30.21 12.49
C THR A 94 -12.33 -29.14 12.69
N ILE A 95 -13.61 -29.51 12.56
CA ILE A 95 -14.74 -28.62 12.82
C ILE A 95 -14.72 -28.13 14.28
N ALA A 96 -14.47 -29.02 15.25
CA ALA A 96 -14.40 -28.65 16.66
C ALA A 96 -13.25 -27.65 16.93
N ARG A 97 -12.07 -27.89 16.33
CA ARG A 97 -10.93 -26.95 16.41
C ARG A 97 -11.27 -25.58 15.82
N LEU A 98 -11.82 -25.56 14.61
CA LEU A 98 -12.20 -24.30 13.95
C LEU A 98 -13.27 -23.53 14.73
N ARG A 99 -14.24 -24.22 15.33
CA ARG A 99 -15.25 -23.59 16.20
C ARG A 99 -14.61 -22.97 17.45
N ALA A 100 -13.64 -23.65 18.07
CA ALA A 100 -12.93 -23.13 19.24
C ALA A 100 -12.08 -21.90 18.88
N GLU A 101 -11.36 -21.92 17.76
CA GLU A 101 -10.61 -20.78 17.25
C GLU A 101 -11.52 -19.60 16.91
N LEU A 102 -12.62 -19.85 16.20
CA LEU A 102 -13.62 -18.83 15.88
C LEU A 102 -14.20 -18.18 17.14
N SER A 103 -14.49 -18.97 18.19
CA SER A 103 -15.00 -18.45 19.46
C SER A 103 -13.97 -17.59 20.18
N ARG A 104 -12.69 -18.00 20.17
CA ARG A 104 -11.60 -17.23 20.77
C ARG A 104 -11.41 -15.91 20.04
N GLU A 105 -11.44 -15.93 18.71
CA GLU A 105 -11.29 -14.74 17.88
C GLU A 105 -12.44 -13.76 18.09
N LYS A 106 -13.69 -14.25 18.20
CA LYS A 106 -14.85 -13.40 18.53
C LYS A 106 -14.69 -12.70 19.87
N SER A 107 -14.28 -13.42 20.92
CA SER A 107 -14.05 -12.82 22.24
C SER A 107 -12.90 -11.81 22.23
N ALA A 108 -11.81 -12.10 21.53
CA ALA A 108 -10.69 -11.17 21.37
C ALA A 108 -11.12 -9.90 20.62
N ARG A 109 -11.93 -10.04 19.57
CA ARG A 109 -12.48 -8.92 18.81
C ARG A 109 -13.41 -8.05 19.67
N GLU A 110 -14.31 -8.65 20.44
CA GLU A 110 -15.19 -7.91 21.35
C GLU A 110 -14.40 -7.11 22.40
N ALA A 111 -13.35 -7.71 22.97
CA ALA A 111 -12.45 -7.01 23.89
C ALA A 111 -11.71 -5.85 23.22
N ALA A 112 -11.22 -6.05 22.00
CA ALA A 112 -10.56 -5.00 21.22
C ALA A 112 -11.52 -3.86 20.82
N GLU A 113 -12.76 -4.17 20.42
CA GLU A 113 -13.78 -3.15 20.11
C GLU A 113 -14.18 -2.35 21.35
N LYS A 114 -14.27 -2.99 22.53
CA LYS A 114 -14.51 -2.29 23.80
C LYS A 114 -13.36 -1.36 24.17
N ALA A 115 -12.11 -1.84 24.07
CA ALA A 115 -10.93 -1.01 24.34
C ALA A 115 -10.82 0.16 23.36
N LYS A 116 -11.14 -0.08 22.07
CA LYS A 116 -11.19 0.97 21.06
C LYS A 116 -12.21 2.06 21.43
N LYS A 117 -13.45 1.68 21.78
CA LYS A 117 -14.47 2.65 22.20
C LYS A 117 -14.05 3.46 23.43
N GLN A 118 -13.37 2.82 24.38
CA GLN A 118 -12.84 3.52 25.56
C GLN A 118 -11.79 4.56 25.15
N VAL A 119 -10.83 4.19 24.32
CA VAL A 119 -9.79 5.11 23.82
C VAL A 119 -10.40 6.24 22.98
N GLU A 120 -11.40 5.95 22.15
CA GLU A 120 -12.12 6.97 21.37
C GLU A 120 -12.82 7.98 22.29
N GLY A 121 -13.46 7.54 23.37
CA GLY A 121 -14.09 8.43 24.36
C GLY A 121 -13.06 9.25 25.17
N GLU A 122 -11.94 8.64 25.56
CA GLU A 122 -10.84 9.37 26.22
C GLU A 122 -10.22 10.43 25.30
N LEU A 123 -10.08 10.11 24.00
CA LEU A 123 -9.59 11.04 23.00
C LEU A 123 -10.57 12.21 22.80
N GLU A 124 -11.87 11.94 22.66
CA GLU A 124 -12.90 12.97 22.52
C GLU A 124 -12.89 13.94 23.72
N ASN A 125 -12.82 13.40 24.94
CA ASN A 125 -12.74 14.20 26.16
C ASN A 125 -11.47 15.06 26.20
N LEU A 126 -10.31 14.48 25.87
CA LEU A 126 -9.04 15.22 25.87
C LEU A 126 -9.04 16.30 24.79
N THR A 127 -9.56 16.02 23.59
CA THR A 127 -9.65 17.01 22.52
C THR A 127 -10.56 18.17 22.91
N SER A 128 -11.72 17.88 23.50
CA SER A 128 -12.66 18.91 23.97
C SER A 128 -12.01 19.82 25.02
N ALA A 129 -11.35 19.23 26.02
CA ALA A 129 -10.62 19.98 27.05
C ALA A 129 -9.49 20.85 26.45
N LEU A 130 -8.72 20.30 25.49
CA LEU A 130 -7.64 21.02 24.84
C LEU A 130 -8.16 22.21 24.03
N PHE A 131 -9.27 22.05 23.32
CA PHE A 131 -9.89 23.15 22.56
C PHE A 131 -10.48 24.23 23.48
N GLU A 132 -11.11 23.85 24.59
CA GLU A 132 -11.59 24.80 25.58
C GLU A 132 -10.44 25.62 26.19
N GLU A 133 -9.34 24.97 26.57
CA GLU A 133 -8.17 25.64 27.14
C GLU A 133 -7.48 26.56 26.11
N ALA A 134 -7.32 26.09 24.86
CA ALA A 134 -6.77 26.90 23.78
C ALA A 134 -7.65 28.12 23.47
N ASN A 135 -8.97 27.95 23.41
CA ASN A 135 -9.90 29.06 23.18
C ASN A 135 -9.87 30.08 24.32
N SER A 136 -9.78 29.60 25.57
CA SER A 136 -9.62 30.46 26.75
C SER A 136 -8.33 31.28 26.68
N MET A 137 -7.21 30.64 26.34
CA MET A 137 -5.91 31.29 26.21
C MET A 137 -5.90 32.34 25.08
N VAL A 138 -6.48 32.01 23.93
CA VAL A 138 -6.59 32.96 22.80
C VAL A 138 -7.48 34.13 23.17
N ALA A 139 -8.59 33.90 23.88
CA ALA A 139 -9.46 34.96 24.35
C ALA A 139 -8.77 35.87 25.38
N ALA A 140 -7.94 35.31 26.27
CA ALA A 140 -7.12 36.10 27.20
C ALA A 140 -6.09 36.95 26.45
N ALA A 141 -5.32 36.35 25.55
CA ALA A 141 -4.31 37.06 24.75
C ALA A 141 -4.92 38.20 23.93
N ARG A 142 -6.11 37.99 23.33
CA ARG A 142 -6.83 39.04 22.59
C ARG A 142 -7.23 40.23 23.48
N ARG A 143 -7.71 39.96 24.69
CA ARG A 143 -8.05 41.02 25.66
C ARG A 143 -6.82 41.81 26.07
N ASP A 144 -5.69 41.13 26.29
CA ASP A 144 -4.43 41.78 26.64
C ASP A 144 -3.91 42.65 25.49
N THR A 145 -3.96 42.16 24.24
CA THR A 145 -3.59 42.99 23.08
C THR A 145 -4.49 44.21 22.92
N GLU A 146 -5.81 44.07 23.09
CA GLU A 146 -6.73 45.20 23.01
C GLU A 146 -6.45 46.23 24.11
N ALA A 147 -6.14 45.78 25.33
CA ALA A 147 -5.78 46.66 26.43
C ALA A 147 -4.47 47.43 26.17
N VAL A 148 -3.47 46.76 25.58
CA VAL A 148 -2.19 47.39 25.19
C VAL A 148 -2.40 48.39 24.04
N GLU A 149 -3.21 48.03 23.03
CA GLU A 149 -3.53 48.92 21.92
C GLU A 149 -4.25 50.20 22.40
N LYS A 150 -5.21 50.07 23.33
CA LYS A 150 -5.87 51.22 23.96
C LYS A 150 -4.88 52.13 24.70
N ARG A 151 -3.95 51.56 25.47
CA ARG A 151 -2.90 52.35 26.15
C ARG A 151 -1.97 53.04 25.15
N ASN A 152 -1.56 52.35 24.08
CA ASN A 152 -0.73 52.94 23.03
C ASN A 152 -1.44 54.09 22.31
N ALA A 153 -2.73 53.94 22.01
CA ALA A 153 -3.53 55.01 21.41
C ALA A 153 -3.61 56.23 22.33
N GLN A 154 -3.82 56.01 23.64
CA GLN A 154 -3.84 57.08 24.63
C GLN A 154 -2.48 57.80 24.74
N LEU A 155 -1.37 57.06 24.77
CA LEU A 155 -0.03 57.65 24.80
C LEU A 155 0.29 58.44 23.52
N LYS A 156 -0.13 57.95 22.34
CA LYS A 156 0.02 58.69 21.08
C LYS A 156 -0.76 60.00 21.07
N ALA A 157 -1.99 59.99 21.59
CA ALA A 157 -2.79 61.22 21.72
C ALA A 157 -2.10 62.23 22.65
N GLN A 158 -1.60 61.77 23.81
CA GLN A 158 -0.85 62.63 24.73
C GLN A 158 0.41 63.22 24.09
N LEU A 159 1.17 62.41 23.33
CA LEU A 159 2.34 62.90 22.60
C LEU A 159 1.95 63.99 21.60
N GLN A 160 0.89 63.77 20.82
CA GLN A 160 0.40 64.75 19.86
C GLN A 160 0.00 66.08 20.53
N ASP A 161 -0.68 66.02 21.68
CA ASP A 161 -1.04 67.22 22.45
C ASP A 161 0.21 67.96 22.96
N THR A 162 1.22 67.23 23.44
CA THR A 162 2.49 67.82 23.89
C THR A 162 3.31 68.41 22.75
N GLU A 163 3.31 67.76 21.58
CA GLU A 163 3.96 68.27 20.36
C GLU A 163 3.29 69.56 19.88
N MET A 164 1.95 69.62 19.92
CA MET A 164 1.20 70.83 19.58
C MET A 164 1.52 71.97 20.55
N LEU A 165 1.58 71.70 21.85
CA LEU A 165 1.96 72.70 22.86
C LEU A 165 3.40 73.20 22.64
N MET A 166 4.34 72.29 22.40
CA MET A 166 5.73 72.63 22.09
C MET A 166 5.83 73.49 20.83
N SER A 167 5.10 73.15 19.76
CA SER A 167 5.05 73.93 18.53
C SER A 167 4.53 75.34 18.78
N SER A 168 3.47 75.49 19.59
CA SER A 168 2.93 76.80 19.95
C SER A 168 3.92 77.63 20.78
N GLN A 169 4.62 77.01 21.74
CA GLN A 169 5.67 77.69 22.51
C GLN A 169 6.85 78.10 21.62
N GLN A 170 7.24 77.26 20.66
CA GLN A 170 8.28 77.57 19.68
C GLN A 170 7.89 78.78 18.82
N GLU A 171 6.64 78.83 18.34
CA GLU A 171 6.09 79.97 17.59
C GLU A 171 6.10 81.26 18.41
N GLN A 172 5.66 81.19 19.69
CA GLN A 172 5.70 82.34 20.61
C GLN A 172 7.13 82.86 20.84
N LEU A 173 8.11 81.97 21.00
CA LEU A 173 9.52 82.37 21.14
C LEU A 173 10.07 82.96 19.85
N GLN A 174 9.66 82.44 18.69
CA GLN A 174 10.06 82.95 17.39
C GLN A 174 9.48 84.35 17.13
N ASP A 175 8.22 84.59 17.50
CA ASP A 175 7.59 85.90 17.46
C ASP A 175 8.28 86.88 18.41
N LEU A 176 8.56 86.46 19.65
CA LEU A 176 9.28 87.28 20.62
C LEU A 176 10.66 87.67 20.09
N LYS A 177 11.41 86.72 19.53
CA LYS A 177 12.70 86.98 18.88
C LYS A 177 12.54 88.01 17.75
N GLY A 178 11.54 87.85 16.89
CA GLY A 178 11.26 88.80 15.81
C GLY A 178 10.91 90.21 16.32
N THR A 179 10.19 90.33 17.43
CA THR A 179 9.93 91.63 18.06
C THR A 179 11.17 92.25 18.70
N MET A 180 12.04 91.44 19.30
CA MET A 180 13.33 91.90 19.83
C MET A 180 14.27 92.38 18.72
N GLU A 181 14.33 91.67 17.59
CA GLU A 181 15.10 92.11 16.41
C GLU A 181 14.58 93.45 15.87
N LYS A 182 13.25 93.63 15.76
CA LYS A 182 12.62 94.90 15.36
C LYS A 182 12.85 96.05 16.36
N LEU A 183 12.90 95.74 17.66
CA LEU A 183 13.24 96.71 18.72
C LEU A 183 14.73 97.09 18.68
N GLN A 184 15.59 96.14 18.34
CA GLN A 184 17.02 96.34 18.19
C GLN A 184 17.34 97.17 16.92
N GLU A 185 16.49 97.13 15.90
CA GLU A 185 16.55 98.02 14.73
C GLU A 185 16.18 99.50 15.02
N GLN A 186 15.57 99.82 16.18
CA GLN A 186 15.18 101.19 16.56
C GLN A 186 16.15 101.95 17.49
N SER A 187 17.36 101.43 17.76
CA SER A 187 18.39 102.13 18.55
C SER A 187 19.69 102.35 17.76
N PRO A 188 20.34 103.55 17.83
CA PRO A 188 21.58 103.78 17.11
C PRO A 188 22.81 103.22 17.86
N SER A 189 23.57 102.40 17.12
CA SER A 189 25.02 102.11 17.22
C SER A 189 25.59 101.44 18.48
N ILE A 190 26.24 100.27 18.31
CA ILE A 190 27.72 100.08 18.31
C ILE A 190 28.03 98.60 17.95
N ARG A 191 28.95 98.40 16.98
CA ARG A 191 29.68 97.15 16.64
C ARG A 191 30.95 97.05 17.53
N PRO A 192 31.64 95.90 17.77
CA PRO A 192 32.17 95.02 16.70
C PRO A 192 32.43 93.52 17.02
N ASN A 193 32.91 92.83 15.96
CA ASN A 193 33.71 91.59 15.89
C ASN A 193 33.06 90.28 15.41
N ASP A 194 33.46 89.92 14.18
CA ASP A 194 33.64 88.58 13.56
C ASP A 194 34.71 87.74 14.32
N PRO A 195 35.04 86.47 13.97
CA PRO A 195 34.43 85.54 13.01
C PRO A 195 34.26 84.09 13.53
N SER A 196 33.59 83.21 12.77
CA SER A 196 34.02 81.83 12.43
C SER A 196 32.85 80.93 11.95
N ILE A 197 32.93 80.53 10.69
CA ILE A 197 32.22 79.38 10.07
C ILE A 197 33.06 78.11 10.39
N PRO A 198 32.53 76.87 10.44
CA PRO A 198 32.12 76.16 9.22
C PRO A 198 30.80 75.37 9.34
N SER A 199 30.00 75.46 8.28
CA SER A 199 29.02 74.44 7.90
C SER A 199 29.74 73.24 7.30
N THR A 200 29.33 72.02 7.66
CA THR A 200 29.58 70.80 6.88
C THR A 200 28.30 69.97 6.75
N PRO A 201 28.19 69.12 5.71
CA PRO A 201 27.00 69.09 4.88
C PRO A 201 26.19 67.79 4.94
N ILE A 202 25.00 67.92 4.36
CA ILE A 202 24.10 66.92 3.81
C ILE A 202 24.82 65.66 3.29
N THR A 203 24.43 64.50 3.83
CA THR A 203 24.71 63.19 3.25
C THR A 203 23.70 62.90 2.15
N THR A 204 24.05 63.24 0.90
CA THR A 204 23.38 62.73 -0.30
C THR A 204 24.28 61.68 -0.94
N ASN A 205 23.99 60.41 -0.68
CA ASN A 205 24.49 59.31 -1.48
C ASN A 205 23.42 58.96 -2.53
N HIS A 206 23.57 59.53 -3.72
CA HIS A 206 23.13 58.88 -4.95
C HIS A 206 24.40 58.57 -5.74
N THR A 207 24.65 57.30 -6.04
CA THR A 207 24.73 56.77 -7.41
C THR A 207 25.13 55.29 -7.42
N MET A 208 24.52 54.59 -8.38
CA MET A 208 25.02 53.40 -9.08
C MET A 208 24.82 52.04 -8.39
N PHE A 209 23.57 51.60 -8.53
CA PHE A 209 23.24 50.22 -8.90
C PHE A 209 23.98 49.90 -10.21
N ASP A 210 25.12 49.23 -10.11
CA ASP A 210 25.79 48.63 -11.25
C ASP A 210 25.60 47.12 -11.22
N ALA A 211 25.16 46.62 -12.37
CA ALA A 211 24.90 45.24 -12.64
C ALA A 211 26.20 44.58 -13.12
N LEU A 212 26.34 43.29 -12.84
CA LEU A 212 27.25 42.36 -13.52
C LEU A 212 28.75 42.62 -13.35
N GLN A 213 29.33 41.93 -12.36
CA GLN A 213 30.62 41.27 -12.58
C GLN A 213 30.55 39.82 -12.10
N ALA A 214 30.38 38.94 -13.09
CA ALA A 214 30.97 37.61 -13.02
C ALA A 214 32.49 37.79 -12.89
N SER A 215 33.06 37.27 -11.80
CA SER A 215 34.50 37.06 -11.70
C SER A 215 34.75 35.57 -11.50
N PRO A 216 35.59 34.95 -12.36
CA PRO A 216 36.03 33.58 -12.21
C PRO A 216 37.23 33.58 -11.28
N ASN A 217 37.07 33.04 -10.06
CA ASN A 217 38.13 32.26 -9.42
C ASN A 217 37.60 31.59 -8.16
N GLY A 218 37.82 30.29 -8.10
CA GLY A 218 37.35 29.38 -7.06
C GLY A 218 37.90 29.72 -5.69
N ALA A 219 36.98 29.81 -4.74
CA ALA A 219 37.25 29.51 -3.35
C ALA A 219 36.42 28.27 -3.01
N ASP A 220 37.05 27.30 -2.37
CA ASP A 220 36.49 26.02 -1.90
C ASP A 220 35.03 26.15 -1.47
N LEU A 221 34.12 25.77 -2.36
CA LEU A 221 32.78 25.36 -1.97
C LEU A 221 32.94 23.90 -1.55
N GLU A 222 32.62 23.57 -0.30
CA GLU A 222 32.37 22.18 0.09
C GLU A 222 31.31 21.61 -0.86
N GLN A 223 31.78 20.89 -1.90
CA GLN A 223 30.90 20.35 -2.93
C GLN A 223 30.21 19.11 -2.37
N PHE A 224 28.94 19.26 -2.04
CA PHE A 224 28.09 18.13 -1.69
C PHE A 224 27.82 17.28 -2.95
N PRO A 225 27.88 15.94 -2.86
CA PRO A 225 27.59 15.06 -3.98
C PRO A 225 26.15 15.27 -4.49
N GLU A 226 25.99 15.59 -5.77
CA GLU A 226 24.69 15.79 -6.42
C GLU A 226 24.48 14.79 -7.58
N HIS A 227 23.25 14.67 -8.11
CA HIS A 227 23.02 13.76 -9.23
C HIS A 227 23.69 14.27 -10.53
N PRO A 228 24.30 13.41 -11.38
CA PRO A 228 24.99 13.79 -12.62
C PRO A 228 24.23 14.75 -13.53
N LEU A 229 22.92 14.56 -13.69
CA LEU A 229 22.09 15.47 -14.50
C LEU A 229 21.87 16.88 -13.91
N HIS A 230 22.33 17.14 -12.69
CA HIS A 230 22.43 18.48 -12.14
C HIS A 230 23.52 19.28 -12.87
N PHE A 231 24.54 18.60 -13.38
CA PHE A 231 25.64 19.20 -14.14
C PHE A 231 25.33 19.20 -15.65
N SER A 232 24.14 19.68 -16.04
CA SER A 232 23.72 19.77 -17.45
C SER A 232 24.66 20.61 -18.33
N HIS A 233 25.45 21.49 -17.71
CA HIS A 233 26.50 22.27 -18.35
C HIS A 233 27.78 21.46 -18.65
N LEU A 234 27.96 20.30 -18.00
CA LEU A 234 29.12 19.41 -18.19
C LEU A 234 28.74 18.11 -18.90
N ILE A 235 27.52 17.63 -18.69
CA ILE A 235 27.06 16.32 -19.16
C ILE A 235 25.74 16.49 -19.89
N SER A 236 25.69 16.04 -21.14
CA SER A 236 24.45 15.95 -21.91
C SER A 236 24.00 14.49 -22.01
N PRO A 237 22.83 14.12 -21.44
CA PRO A 237 22.32 12.76 -21.55
C PRO A 237 21.86 12.45 -22.98
N VAL A 238 22.22 11.26 -23.47
CA VAL A 238 21.68 10.71 -24.73
C VAL A 238 20.69 9.62 -24.38
N LEU A 239 19.40 9.89 -24.59
CA LEU A 239 18.32 8.98 -24.22
C LEU A 239 17.78 8.21 -25.42
N ARG A 240 17.52 6.92 -25.20
CA ARG A 240 16.93 6.04 -26.19
C ARG A 240 15.41 6.18 -26.22
N SER A 241 14.85 6.25 -27.42
CA SER A 241 13.40 6.25 -27.70
C SER A 241 12.89 4.93 -28.27
N ASP A 242 13.76 3.96 -28.56
CA ASP A 242 13.41 2.67 -29.16
C ASP A 242 13.03 1.59 -28.12
N ILE A 243 13.00 1.95 -26.83
CA ILE A 243 12.75 1.02 -25.74
C ILE A 243 11.28 0.98 -25.33
N ALA A 244 10.83 -0.16 -24.82
CA ALA A 244 9.44 -0.34 -24.37
C ALA A 244 9.02 0.65 -23.27
N ALA A 245 9.95 1.07 -22.40
CA ALA A 245 9.67 2.07 -21.37
C ALA A 245 9.31 3.44 -21.97
N PHE A 246 9.95 3.84 -23.08
CA PHE A 246 9.63 5.06 -23.80
C PHE A 246 8.23 4.96 -24.44
N ASN A 247 7.93 3.84 -25.10
CA ASN A 247 6.61 3.61 -25.70
C ASN A 247 5.48 3.64 -24.65
N ASP A 248 5.67 2.97 -23.50
CA ASP A 248 4.71 3.00 -22.39
C ASP A 248 4.51 4.43 -21.85
N PHE A 249 5.56 5.24 -21.79
CA PHE A 249 5.49 6.65 -21.38
C PHE A 249 4.77 7.51 -22.42
N GLN A 250 5.05 7.30 -23.70
CA GLN A 250 4.40 8.00 -24.80
C GLN A 250 2.90 7.70 -24.83
N ASP A 251 2.49 6.45 -24.57
CA ASP A 251 1.09 6.07 -24.41
C ASP A 251 0.40 6.85 -23.28
N LEU A 252 1.08 7.02 -22.13
CA LEU A 252 0.58 7.81 -21.00
C LEU A 252 0.40 9.29 -21.38
N LEU A 253 1.37 9.86 -22.07
CA LEU A 253 1.39 11.25 -22.53
C LEU A 253 0.28 11.53 -23.57
N LEU A 254 0.09 10.61 -24.52
CA LEU A 254 -0.94 10.71 -25.56
C LEU A 254 -2.35 10.49 -25.01
N LEU A 255 -2.51 9.64 -23.99
CA LEU A 255 -3.80 9.42 -23.32
C LEU A 255 -4.29 10.72 -22.66
N ALA A 256 -3.40 11.46 -22.00
CA ALA A 256 -3.70 12.76 -21.41
C ALA A 256 -4.14 13.77 -22.48
N ARG A 257 -3.47 13.79 -23.64
CA ARG A 257 -3.82 14.68 -24.77
C ARG A 257 -5.20 14.39 -25.36
N ARG A 258 -5.54 13.11 -25.59
CA ARG A 258 -6.84 12.74 -26.19
C ARG A 258 -8.03 13.18 -25.34
N LEU A 259 -7.86 13.26 -24.02
CA LEU A 259 -8.93 13.60 -23.08
C LEU A 259 -8.92 15.09 -22.69
N GLY A 260 -7.75 15.74 -22.66
CA GLY A 260 -7.60 17.16 -22.29
C GLY A 260 -8.07 18.19 -23.35
N VAL A 261 -8.33 17.76 -24.59
CA VAL A 261 -8.84 18.64 -25.67
C VAL A 261 -10.30 19.08 -25.42
N HIS A 262 -11.07 18.34 -24.61
CA HIS A 262 -12.47 18.68 -24.34
C HIS A 262 -12.68 19.55 -23.09
N SER A 263 -11.66 19.76 -22.26
CA SER A 263 -11.78 20.52 -20.99
C SER A 263 -11.56 22.02 -21.14
N ARG A 264 -11.08 22.48 -22.31
CA ARG A 264 -10.65 23.87 -22.53
C ARG A 264 -11.59 24.71 -23.39
N SER A 265 -12.74 24.17 -23.78
CA SER A 265 -13.75 24.89 -24.57
C SER A 265 -15.11 24.83 -23.88
N ASN A 266 -15.33 25.69 -22.88
CA ASN A 266 -16.56 26.50 -22.81
C ASN A 266 -16.48 27.52 -21.65
N SER A 267 -15.86 28.67 -21.91
CA SER A 267 -15.97 29.83 -21.03
C SER A 267 -16.04 31.12 -21.85
N SER A 268 -17.07 31.25 -22.70
CA SER A 268 -17.54 32.56 -23.21
C SER A 268 -18.71 32.42 -24.20
N GLN A 269 -19.89 32.89 -23.77
CA GLN A 269 -21.05 33.43 -24.51
C GLN A 269 -22.37 32.79 -24.05
N ALA A 270 -23.15 33.50 -23.24
CA ALA A 270 -24.06 34.60 -23.59
C ALA A 270 -25.49 34.06 -23.74
N SER A 271 -26.31 34.39 -22.75
CA SER A 271 -27.73 34.75 -22.85
C SER A 271 -28.47 34.26 -24.08
N GLN A 272 -29.38 33.29 -23.91
CA GLN A 272 -30.74 33.34 -24.47
C GLN A 272 -31.73 32.56 -23.59
N VAL A 273 -32.90 33.17 -23.46
CA VAL A 273 -34.08 32.75 -22.73
C VAL A 273 -34.99 31.97 -23.70
N ALA A 274 -35.60 30.85 -23.28
CA ALA A 274 -37.04 30.55 -23.48
C ALA A 274 -37.42 29.07 -23.25
N TYR A 275 -38.32 28.88 -22.28
CA TYR A 275 -39.60 28.13 -22.24
C TYR A 275 -39.91 26.88 -23.09
N ASN A 276 -40.60 25.95 -22.40
CA ASN A 276 -41.57 24.92 -22.86
C ASN A 276 -41.04 23.74 -23.70
N ALA A 277 -41.59 22.52 -23.71
CA ALA A 277 -42.60 21.81 -22.92
C ALA A 277 -42.64 20.34 -23.44
N GLN A 278 -42.92 19.40 -22.52
CA GLN A 278 -43.68 18.15 -22.73
C GLN A 278 -43.02 16.91 -23.43
N PRO A 279 -43.59 15.70 -23.20
CA PRO A 279 -42.88 14.43 -23.06
C PRO A 279 -43.23 13.39 -24.13
N ASN A 280 -42.48 12.29 -24.19
CA ASN A 280 -42.97 10.99 -24.70
C ASN A 280 -42.02 9.87 -24.25
N THR A 281 -42.45 8.95 -23.37
CA THR A 281 -43.05 7.62 -23.67
C THR A 281 -42.12 6.66 -24.44
N ASN A 282 -41.62 5.63 -23.73
CA ASN A 282 -41.75 4.22 -24.12
C ASN A 282 -41.11 3.25 -23.10
N MET A 283 -41.97 2.77 -22.20
CA MET A 283 -42.36 1.37 -21.94
C MET A 283 -41.43 0.19 -22.36
N SER A 284 -41.12 -0.64 -21.34
CA SER A 284 -40.87 -2.11 -21.33
C SER A 284 -39.57 -2.66 -21.93
N SER A 285 -38.89 -3.67 -21.36
CA SER A 285 -39.26 -4.69 -20.34
C SER A 285 -37.98 -5.42 -19.83
N PRO A 286 -37.98 -6.01 -18.62
CA PRO A 286 -36.84 -6.72 -18.04
C PRO A 286 -36.97 -8.25 -18.17
N SER A 287 -35.87 -8.98 -18.32
CA SER A 287 -35.80 -10.45 -18.11
C SER A 287 -34.34 -10.95 -18.02
N PRO A 288 -34.08 -12.10 -17.36
CA PRO A 288 -33.17 -12.14 -16.21
C PRO A 288 -31.91 -13.00 -16.40
N ASN A 289 -30.99 -12.88 -15.43
CA ASN A 289 -29.74 -13.62 -15.31
C ASN A 289 -29.91 -15.14 -15.16
N LEU A 290 -28.96 -15.90 -15.72
CA LEU A 290 -28.57 -17.24 -15.26
C LEU A 290 -27.04 -17.40 -15.36
N PRO A 291 -26.36 -18.10 -14.42
CA PRO A 291 -24.90 -18.03 -14.27
C PRO A 291 -24.17 -19.21 -14.93
N GLY A 292 -22.96 -18.95 -15.41
CA GLY A 292 -21.94 -19.97 -15.67
C GLY A 292 -21.82 -20.42 -17.13
N SER A 293 -20.93 -19.77 -17.89
CA SER A 293 -20.20 -20.45 -18.96
C SER A 293 -18.92 -19.67 -19.29
N PHE A 294 -17.79 -20.36 -19.22
CA PHE A 294 -16.49 -19.92 -19.69
C PHE A 294 -16.44 -20.07 -21.20
N SER A 295 -16.09 -19.01 -21.94
CA SER A 295 -15.55 -19.14 -23.30
C SER A 295 -14.79 -17.88 -23.71
N PHE A 296 -13.59 -18.14 -24.19
CA PHE A 296 -12.64 -17.25 -24.83
C PHE A 296 -13.15 -16.87 -26.22
N ALA A 297 -13.25 -15.57 -26.54
CA ALA A 297 -13.21 -15.09 -27.92
C ALA A 297 -12.93 -13.59 -27.97
N THR A 298 -11.96 -13.28 -28.82
CA THR A 298 -11.51 -11.98 -29.33
C THR A 298 -12.68 -11.09 -29.76
N SER A 299 -12.70 -9.84 -29.29
CA SER A 299 -13.58 -8.80 -29.84
C SER A 299 -12.87 -7.45 -29.93
N SER A 300 -12.74 -6.97 -31.17
CA SER A 300 -12.39 -5.60 -31.55
C SER A 300 -13.23 -4.55 -30.80
N PRO A 301 -12.69 -3.35 -30.52
CA PRO A 301 -13.42 -2.35 -29.75
C PRO A 301 -14.20 -1.43 -30.69
N THR A 302 -15.48 -1.69 -30.86
CA THR A 302 -16.43 -0.71 -31.41
C THR A 302 -17.63 -0.61 -30.48
N SER A 303 -17.48 0.20 -29.43
CA SER A 303 -18.59 0.75 -28.63
C SER A 303 -18.04 1.88 -27.76
N ALA A 304 -17.65 2.99 -28.41
CA ALA A 304 -17.33 4.23 -27.75
C ALA A 304 -18.45 5.23 -28.03
N TYR A 305 -19.57 5.15 -27.31
CA TYR A 305 -20.47 6.29 -27.10
C TYR A 305 -21.22 6.04 -25.79
N ASN A 306 -21.17 7.04 -24.90
CA ASN A 306 -21.70 7.09 -23.53
C ASN A 306 -20.83 6.49 -22.42
N SER A 307 -19.74 7.19 -22.11
CA SER A 307 -19.25 7.32 -20.73
C SER A 307 -18.60 8.68 -20.60
N ALA A 308 -18.93 9.42 -19.55
CA ALA A 308 -18.21 10.65 -19.20
C ALA A 308 -16.69 10.42 -19.22
N SER A 309 -15.95 11.40 -19.71
CA SER A 309 -14.50 11.42 -19.93
C SER A 309 -13.67 11.23 -18.66
N ASN A 310 -13.65 10.00 -18.13
CA ASN A 310 -12.83 9.62 -16.98
C ASN A 310 -11.45 9.15 -17.44
N ILE A 311 -10.42 9.95 -17.18
CA ILE A 311 -9.02 9.59 -17.39
C ILE A 311 -8.67 8.39 -16.49
N PRO A 312 -8.26 7.22 -17.03
CA PRO A 312 -7.90 6.04 -16.24
C PRO A 312 -6.90 6.35 -15.12
N PRO A 313 -7.05 5.81 -13.90
CA PRO A 313 -6.16 6.09 -12.78
C PRO A 313 -4.68 5.84 -13.09
N LEU A 314 -3.76 6.66 -12.54
CA LEU A 314 -2.32 6.53 -12.80
C LEU A 314 -1.78 5.13 -12.49
N LYS A 315 -2.27 4.53 -11.39
CA LYS A 315 -1.90 3.19 -10.94
C LYS A 315 -2.15 2.09 -11.98
N ASP A 316 -3.04 2.32 -12.94
CA ASP A 316 -3.44 1.33 -13.94
C ASP A 316 -2.56 1.41 -15.20
N SER A 317 -1.82 2.51 -15.39
CA SER A 317 -0.89 2.70 -16.50
C SER A 317 0.24 1.67 -16.49
N LYS A 318 0.60 1.18 -17.69
CA LYS A 318 1.74 0.27 -17.90
C LYS A 318 3.04 0.91 -17.42
N PHE A 319 3.25 2.18 -17.77
CA PHE A 319 4.45 2.91 -17.40
C PHE A 319 4.61 3.03 -15.88
N TYR A 320 3.51 3.36 -15.17
CA TYR A 320 3.54 3.44 -13.71
C TYR A 320 3.86 2.09 -13.06
N LYS A 321 3.24 0.99 -13.51
CA LYS A 321 3.52 -0.36 -12.98
C LYS A 321 4.98 -0.77 -13.18
N ARG A 322 5.56 -0.43 -14.33
CA ARG A 322 6.98 -0.64 -14.63
C ARG A 322 7.85 0.11 -13.64
N VAL A 323 7.68 1.43 -13.53
CA VAL A 323 8.53 2.28 -12.68
C VAL A 323 8.29 2.03 -11.18
N LEU A 324 7.10 1.57 -10.80
CA LEU A 324 6.83 1.12 -9.43
C LEU A 324 7.81 0.01 -9.02
N THR A 325 7.98 -0.99 -9.89
CA THR A 325 8.83 -2.16 -9.61
C THR A 325 10.31 -1.85 -9.81
N GLU A 326 10.65 -1.10 -10.86
CA GLU A 326 12.04 -0.82 -11.25
C GLU A 326 12.71 0.25 -10.37
N ASP A 327 11.95 1.26 -9.90
CA ASP A 327 12.53 2.44 -9.23
C ASP A 327 11.88 2.76 -7.88
N ILE A 328 10.54 2.89 -7.78
CA ILE A 328 9.88 3.40 -6.56
C ILE A 328 10.03 2.41 -5.39
N GLU A 329 9.67 1.14 -5.59
CA GLU A 329 9.82 0.09 -4.58
C GLU A 329 11.27 -0.07 -4.09
N PRO A 330 12.28 -0.19 -4.97
CA PRO A 330 13.67 -0.30 -4.52
C PRO A 330 14.22 0.99 -3.92
N THR A 331 13.66 2.17 -4.25
CA THR A 331 14.07 3.44 -3.63
C THR A 331 13.54 3.54 -2.21
N LEU A 332 12.26 3.23 -1.96
CA LEU A 332 11.66 3.41 -0.64
C LEU A 332 11.89 2.22 0.30
N ARG A 333 11.92 0.99 -0.23
CA ARG A 333 12.03 -0.28 0.55
C ARG A 333 11.10 -0.32 1.76
N LEU A 334 9.83 0.04 1.53
CA LEU A 334 8.81 0.04 2.58
C LEU A 334 8.59 -1.36 3.17
N ASP A 335 8.92 -2.41 2.42
CA ASP A 335 8.92 -3.81 2.84
C ASP A 335 9.87 -4.10 4.02
N LEU A 336 10.99 -3.38 4.09
CA LEU A 336 12.00 -3.51 5.14
C LEU A 336 11.88 -2.42 6.22
N ALA A 337 10.93 -1.50 6.10
CA ALA A 337 10.80 -0.39 7.03
C ALA A 337 10.37 -0.87 8.43
N PRO A 338 11.21 -0.67 9.47
CA PRO A 338 10.94 -1.19 10.81
C PRO A 338 9.87 -0.37 11.55
N GLY A 339 9.69 0.91 11.18
CA GLY A 339 8.69 1.78 11.80
C GLY A 339 7.32 1.74 11.13
N LEU A 340 7.10 0.87 10.12
CA LEU A 340 5.83 0.78 9.40
C LEU A 340 5.22 -0.61 9.48
N SER A 341 3.96 -0.66 9.93
CA SER A 341 3.13 -1.87 9.81
C SER A 341 2.82 -2.19 8.34
N PHE A 342 2.44 -3.43 8.05
CA PHE A 342 2.04 -3.84 6.70
C PHE A 342 0.93 -2.95 6.11
N LEU A 343 -0.07 -2.59 6.92
CA LEU A 343 -1.15 -1.69 6.49
C LEU A 343 -0.62 -0.28 6.20
N SER A 344 0.25 0.24 7.06
CA SER A 344 0.87 1.55 6.88
C SER A 344 1.66 1.65 5.58
N ARG A 345 2.32 0.56 5.14
CA ARG A 345 3.06 0.54 3.86
C ARG A 345 2.13 0.77 2.67
N ARG A 346 0.96 0.12 2.66
CA ARG A 346 -0.07 0.32 1.62
C ARG A 346 -0.61 1.76 1.67
N THR A 347 -0.82 2.31 2.85
CA THR A 347 -1.24 3.70 3.03
C THR A 347 -0.20 4.68 2.48
N VAL A 348 1.10 4.46 2.73
CA VAL A 348 2.17 5.31 2.20
C VAL A 348 2.21 5.29 0.68
N LEU A 349 2.12 4.11 0.03
CA LEU A 349 2.06 4.02 -1.44
C LEU A 349 0.79 4.67 -2.00
N GLY A 350 -0.35 4.52 -1.32
CA GLY A 350 -1.60 5.18 -1.68
C GLY A 350 -1.49 6.71 -1.59
N ALA A 351 -0.94 7.23 -0.50
CA ALA A 351 -0.70 8.65 -0.28
C ALA A 351 0.30 9.24 -1.29
N LEU A 352 1.34 8.48 -1.63
CA LEU A 352 2.31 8.85 -2.66
C LEU A 352 1.61 9.00 -4.02
N LEU A 353 0.74 8.06 -4.39
CA LEU A 353 -0.06 8.09 -5.62
C LEU A 353 -1.07 9.24 -5.64
N GLN A 354 -1.76 9.51 -4.53
CA GLN A 354 -2.78 10.55 -4.41
C GLN A 354 -2.19 11.95 -4.25
N GLY A 355 -0.93 12.06 -3.81
CA GLY A 355 -0.27 13.35 -3.58
C GLY A 355 -0.55 13.96 -2.21
N THR A 356 -1.04 13.17 -1.26
CA THR A 356 -1.34 13.61 0.12
C THR A 356 -0.16 13.41 1.08
N LEU A 357 0.93 12.78 0.61
CA LEU A 357 2.13 12.53 1.40
C LEU A 357 2.95 13.83 1.57
N ALA A 358 3.08 14.30 2.81
CA ALA A 358 3.79 15.54 3.13
C ALA A 358 5.03 15.27 3.99
N VAL A 359 6.13 15.99 3.73
CA VAL A 359 7.35 15.96 4.53
C VAL A 359 7.52 17.30 5.24
N GLU A 360 7.55 17.28 6.57
CA GLU A 360 7.55 18.48 7.41
C GLU A 360 8.75 18.51 8.36
N PRO A 361 9.18 19.70 8.80
CA PRO A 361 10.10 19.82 9.92
C PRO A 361 9.57 19.09 11.16
N TYR A 362 10.44 18.32 11.80
CA TYR A 362 10.16 17.64 13.06
C TYR A 362 10.77 18.45 14.20
N PRO A 363 9.95 19.06 15.08
CA PRO A 363 10.48 19.78 16.24
C PRO A 363 11.23 18.78 17.13
N GLN A 364 12.41 19.17 17.60
CA GLN A 364 13.22 18.33 18.49
C GLN A 364 12.47 18.15 19.83
N ASN A 365 11.72 17.06 19.95
CA ASN A 365 11.10 16.66 21.20
C ASN A 365 12.12 15.99 22.12
N LYS A 366 11.88 16.02 23.44
CA LYS A 366 12.70 15.30 24.43
C LYS A 366 12.75 13.77 24.19
N HIS A 367 11.77 13.25 23.46
CA HIS A 367 11.68 11.83 23.08
C HIS A 367 12.36 11.59 21.73
N TYR A 368 13.46 10.84 21.77
CA TYR A 368 14.23 10.46 20.59
C TYR A 368 13.61 9.20 19.94
N PHE A 369 13.36 9.27 18.64
CA PHE A 369 12.81 8.16 17.85
C PHE A 369 13.76 7.77 16.71
N ALA A 370 13.86 6.46 16.46
CA ALA A 370 14.57 5.93 15.31
C ALA A 370 13.91 6.36 13.99
N CYS A 371 14.65 6.29 12.88
CA CYS A 371 14.07 6.57 11.57
C CYS A 371 13.01 5.51 11.23
N THR A 372 11.82 5.96 10.87
CA THR A 372 10.68 5.11 10.53
C THR A 372 10.98 4.18 9.34
N LEU A 373 11.80 4.64 8.38
CA LEU A 373 12.09 3.93 7.14
C LEU A 373 13.32 3.02 7.20
N CYS A 374 14.45 3.47 7.74
CA CYS A 374 15.68 2.65 7.78
C CYS A 374 16.08 2.15 9.18
N GLY A 375 15.38 2.56 10.24
CA GLY A 375 15.70 2.15 11.61
C GLY A 375 16.95 2.80 12.23
N GLU A 376 17.61 3.72 11.51
CA GLU A 376 18.77 4.44 12.05
C GLU A 376 18.40 5.08 13.41
N SER A 377 19.33 5.09 14.36
CA SER A 377 19.08 5.48 15.76
C SER A 377 20.21 6.30 16.39
N ARG A 378 21.22 6.69 15.60
CA ARG A 378 22.29 7.60 16.02
C ARG A 378 21.78 9.01 16.32
N ARG A 379 22.27 9.56 17.44
CA ARG A 379 21.79 10.82 18.02
C ARG A 379 22.67 12.04 17.73
N SER A 380 23.90 11.83 17.27
CA SER A 380 24.82 12.92 16.92
C SER A 380 24.44 13.52 15.57
N GLU A 381 24.81 14.77 15.33
CA GLU A 381 24.85 15.29 13.97
C GLU A 381 25.82 14.45 13.11
N PRO A 382 25.53 14.25 11.81
CA PRO A 382 24.39 14.75 11.03
C PRO A 382 23.12 13.88 11.13
N TYR A 383 23.07 12.87 12.01
CA TYR A 383 22.01 11.86 12.05
C TYR A 383 20.73 12.30 12.78
N VAL A 384 20.61 13.55 13.23
CA VAL A 384 19.42 14.02 13.96
C VAL A 384 18.19 14.01 13.06
N ARG A 385 17.02 13.65 13.60
CA ARG A 385 15.76 13.60 12.86
C ARG A 385 15.19 15.01 12.77
N LYS A 386 15.49 15.70 11.68
CA LYS A 386 15.00 17.06 11.40
C LYS A 386 13.64 17.05 10.71
N TYR A 387 13.19 15.89 10.21
CA TYR A 387 11.99 15.77 9.39
C TYR A 387 11.11 14.60 9.84
N ARG A 388 9.81 14.73 9.57
CA ARG A 388 8.81 13.67 9.66
C ARG A 388 7.98 13.66 8.39
N PHE A 389 7.27 12.56 8.13
CA PHE A 389 6.27 12.53 7.06
C PHE A 389 4.87 12.17 7.57
N ARG A 390 3.85 12.66 6.87
CA ARG A 390 2.43 12.38 7.11
C ARG A 390 1.78 11.84 5.85
N THR A 391 0.89 10.86 5.98
CA THR A 391 0.19 10.26 4.83
C THR A 391 -1.09 11.01 4.43
N SER A 392 -1.63 11.81 5.35
CA SER A 392 -2.78 12.70 5.18
C SER A 392 -2.65 13.87 6.17
N GLU A 393 -3.38 14.96 5.98
CA GLU A 393 -3.41 16.09 6.92
C GLU A 393 -3.95 15.68 8.30
N GLU A 394 -4.86 14.70 8.33
CA GLU A 394 -5.47 14.13 9.53
C GLU A 394 -4.56 13.10 10.25
N ASP A 395 -3.43 12.72 9.62
CA ASP A 395 -2.49 11.73 10.16
C ASP A 395 -1.64 12.36 11.27
N ASN A 396 -2.14 12.29 12.50
CA ASN A 396 -1.46 12.79 13.70
C ASN A 396 -0.29 11.91 14.16
N VAL A 397 -0.06 10.75 13.52
CA VAL A 397 1.03 9.84 13.88
C VAL A 397 2.34 10.35 13.26
N SER A 398 3.18 10.96 14.10
CA SER A 398 4.49 11.44 13.68
C SER A 398 5.42 10.29 13.29
N LYS A 399 5.86 10.29 12.03
CA LYS A 399 6.81 9.31 11.46
C LYS A 399 8.15 9.98 11.18
N PRO A 400 9.07 10.08 12.16
CA PRO A 400 10.34 10.77 11.99
C PRO A 400 11.26 10.01 11.05
N ILE A 401 12.04 10.74 10.25
CA ILE A 401 12.94 10.18 9.23
C ILE A 401 14.29 10.91 9.24
N CYS A 402 15.36 10.18 8.91
CA CYS A 402 16.70 10.77 8.75
C CYS A 402 16.86 11.41 7.37
N ASP A 403 17.86 12.29 7.21
CA ASP A 403 18.09 13.05 5.97
C ASP A 403 18.25 12.16 4.73
N PHE A 404 18.87 10.98 4.87
CA PHE A 404 18.95 9.98 3.80
C PHE A 404 17.55 9.51 3.35
N CYS A 405 16.69 9.16 4.30
CA CYS A 405 15.33 8.72 3.99
C CYS A 405 14.43 9.85 3.50
N VAL A 406 14.71 11.09 3.91
CA VAL A 406 14.04 12.29 3.39
C VAL A 406 14.35 12.47 1.91
N SER A 407 15.61 12.31 1.50
CA SER A 407 16.02 12.39 0.09
C SER A 407 15.28 11.33 -0.75
N ARG A 408 15.26 10.07 -0.30
CA ARG A 408 14.52 8.97 -0.96
C ARG A 408 13.04 9.28 -1.10
N LEU A 409 12.41 9.72 -0.02
CA LEU A 409 10.98 10.00 0.00
C LEU A 409 10.62 11.17 -0.93
N ARG A 410 11.38 12.27 -0.87
CA ARG A 410 11.18 13.43 -1.74
C ARG A 410 11.40 13.10 -3.20
N ALA A 411 12.46 12.37 -3.55
CA ALA A 411 12.72 11.96 -4.93
C ALA A 411 11.56 11.12 -5.50
N SER A 412 10.99 10.20 -4.71
CA SER A 412 9.80 9.45 -5.11
C SER A 412 8.55 10.34 -5.23
N CYS A 413 8.35 11.30 -4.33
CA CYS A 413 7.25 12.27 -4.42
C CYS A 413 7.34 13.14 -5.68
N ASP A 414 8.53 13.66 -5.97
CA ASP A 414 8.79 14.50 -7.16
C ASP A 414 8.45 13.73 -8.43
N PHE A 415 8.94 12.47 -8.54
CA PHE A 415 8.67 11.62 -9.70
C PHE A 415 7.18 11.29 -9.87
N VAL A 416 6.51 10.84 -8.81
CA VAL A 416 5.07 10.51 -8.91
C VAL A 416 4.22 11.76 -9.13
N GLY A 417 4.63 12.90 -8.57
CA GLY A 417 4.02 14.21 -8.85
C GLY A 417 4.13 14.60 -10.31
N PHE A 418 5.30 14.42 -10.92
CA PHE A 418 5.50 14.60 -12.36
C PHE A 418 4.58 13.68 -13.19
N LEU A 419 4.48 12.39 -12.83
CA LEU A 419 3.58 11.46 -13.55
C LEU A 419 2.10 11.85 -13.44
N ARG A 420 1.65 12.38 -12.30
CA ARG A 420 0.30 12.95 -12.18
C ARG A 420 0.12 14.14 -13.11
N MET A 421 1.05 15.08 -13.10
CA MET A 421 1.02 16.25 -13.99
C MET A 421 0.95 15.86 -15.48
N VAL A 422 1.70 14.82 -15.88
CA VAL A 422 1.65 14.25 -17.23
C VAL A 422 0.28 13.62 -17.51
N LYS A 423 -0.21 12.75 -16.62
CA LYS A 423 -1.52 12.07 -16.77
C LYS A 423 -2.68 13.06 -16.87
N ASP A 424 -2.65 14.11 -16.06
CA ASP A 424 -3.72 15.11 -15.97
C ASP A 424 -3.64 16.13 -17.12
N GLY A 425 -2.65 16.01 -18.00
CA GLY A 425 -2.50 16.84 -19.20
C GLY A 425 -2.02 18.26 -18.90
N HIS A 426 -1.37 18.47 -17.76
CA HIS A 426 -0.78 19.75 -17.38
C HIS A 426 0.60 19.98 -18.02
N TRP A 427 1.28 18.92 -18.46
CA TRP A 427 2.52 19.03 -19.23
C TRP A 427 2.20 19.45 -20.68
N LYS A 428 2.79 20.57 -21.12
CA LYS A 428 2.60 21.06 -22.49
C LYS A 428 3.37 20.15 -23.45
N CYS A 429 2.66 19.56 -24.40
CA CYS A 429 3.25 18.63 -25.35
C CYS A 429 2.64 18.84 -26.73
N GLU A 430 3.11 19.87 -27.42
CA GLU A 430 2.57 20.29 -28.72
C GLU A 430 3.42 19.73 -29.87
N SER A 431 4.72 19.56 -29.65
CA SER A 431 5.70 19.05 -30.61
C SER A 431 6.30 17.69 -30.23
N GLU A 432 7.04 17.07 -31.15
CA GLU A 432 7.88 15.90 -30.83
C GLU A 432 9.04 16.25 -29.90
N GLU A 433 9.54 17.49 -29.96
CA GLU A 433 10.59 17.99 -29.07
C GLU A 433 10.10 18.06 -27.63
N ASP A 434 8.85 18.48 -27.41
CA ASP A 434 8.24 18.48 -26.08
C ASP A 434 8.06 17.06 -25.52
N GLN A 435 7.79 16.07 -26.38
CA GLN A 435 7.70 14.66 -25.97
C GLN A 435 9.06 14.13 -25.52
N LYS A 436 10.13 14.52 -26.23
CA LYS A 436 11.50 14.19 -25.85
C LYS A 436 11.90 14.89 -24.55
N SER A 437 11.55 16.16 -24.38
CA SER A 437 11.79 16.90 -23.14
C SER A 437 11.03 16.31 -21.94
N ALA A 438 9.78 15.88 -22.13
CA ALA A 438 9.02 15.15 -21.11
C ALA A 438 9.70 13.82 -20.72
N TRP A 439 10.26 13.12 -21.71
CA TRP A 439 11.01 11.89 -21.48
C TRP A 439 12.34 12.15 -20.75
N GLU A 440 13.05 13.21 -21.11
CA GLU A 440 14.27 13.66 -20.43
C GLU A 440 14.00 13.96 -18.96
N GLU A 441 12.92 14.68 -18.67
CA GLU A 441 12.51 14.98 -17.29
C GLU A 441 12.14 13.71 -16.51
N SER A 442 11.43 12.78 -17.15
CA SER A 442 11.12 11.46 -16.57
C SER A 442 12.39 10.71 -16.18
N VAL A 443 13.38 10.64 -17.08
CA VAL A 443 14.66 9.98 -16.81
C VAL A 443 15.45 10.72 -15.74
N ARG A 444 15.46 12.05 -15.75
CA ARG A 444 16.13 12.88 -14.74
C ARG A 444 15.62 12.60 -13.33
N LEU A 445 14.30 12.48 -13.17
CA LEU A 445 13.69 12.16 -11.88
C LEU A 445 13.92 10.70 -11.46
N ARG A 446 13.97 9.75 -12.40
CA ARG A 446 14.37 8.35 -12.12
C ARG A 446 15.82 8.26 -11.67
N GLU A 447 16.72 9.01 -12.29
CA GLU A 447 18.12 9.11 -11.87
C GLU A 447 18.25 9.71 -10.47
N LYS A 448 17.49 10.77 -10.17
CA LYS A 448 17.44 11.33 -8.81
C LYS A 448 17.02 10.28 -7.78
N MET A 449 16.01 9.45 -8.09
CA MET A 449 15.63 8.32 -7.24
C MET A 449 16.78 7.32 -7.09
N PHE A 450 17.47 6.95 -8.18
CA PHE A 450 18.63 6.05 -8.13
C PHE A 450 19.73 6.55 -7.17
N TRP A 451 20.15 7.81 -7.28
CA TRP A 451 21.18 8.36 -6.41
C TRP A 451 20.73 8.50 -4.97
N SER A 452 19.46 8.87 -4.75
CA SER A 452 18.87 8.88 -3.41
C SER A 452 18.85 7.49 -2.77
N ARG A 453 18.67 6.42 -3.57
CA ARG A 453 18.70 5.02 -3.11
C ARG A 453 20.11 4.59 -2.71
N VAL A 454 21.12 4.98 -3.49
CA VAL A 454 22.53 4.65 -3.24
C VAL A 454 23.09 5.47 -2.08
N GLY A 455 22.56 6.68 -1.85
CA GLY A 455 23.08 7.60 -0.83
C GLY A 455 24.37 8.28 -1.26
N GLY A 456 24.53 8.51 -2.57
CA GLY A 456 25.71 9.14 -3.15
C GLY A 456 25.35 10.13 -4.23
N GLY A 457 26.37 10.66 -4.89
CA GLY A 457 26.27 11.58 -6.01
C GLY A 457 27.62 11.72 -6.69
N VAL A 458 27.71 12.65 -7.63
CA VAL A 458 28.94 13.01 -8.33
C VAL A 458 29.31 14.44 -8.00
N ILE A 459 30.61 14.70 -8.04
CA ILE A 459 31.21 16.02 -7.97
C ILE A 459 32.05 16.21 -9.24
N PRO A 460 32.12 17.42 -9.82
CA PRO A 460 32.97 17.67 -10.97
C PRO A 460 34.44 17.38 -10.63
N CYS A 461 35.12 16.56 -11.43
CA CYS A 461 36.56 16.41 -11.32
C CYS A 461 37.25 17.66 -11.87
N ILE A 462 37.43 18.66 -11.02
CA ILE A 462 38.33 19.79 -11.30
C ILE A 462 39.74 19.22 -11.17
N HIS A 463 40.39 18.91 -12.30
CA HIS A 463 41.78 18.48 -12.28
C HIS A 463 42.62 19.61 -11.65
N GLN A 464 43.24 19.33 -10.51
CA GLN A 464 44.31 20.16 -9.95
C GLN A 464 45.62 19.91 -10.69
#